data_AF-A0A955W8Z0-F1
#
_entry.id   AF-A0A955W8Z0-F1
#
_cell.length_a   1.000
_cell.length_b   1.000
_cell.length_c   1.000
_cell.angle_alpha   90.00
_cell.angle_beta   90.00
_cell.angle_gamma   90.00
#
_symmetry.space_group_name_H-M   'P 1'
#
loop_
_entity.id
_entity.type
_entity.pdbx_description
1 polymer ?
#
loop_
_entity_poly.entity_id
_entity_poly.type
_entity_poly.pdbx_seq_one_letter_code
_entity_poly.pdbx_strand_id
1 'polypeptide(L)'
;MMLDRALLYPILFRPDVIDARLEQIRRAGLVQDVPNAWQISLGVLRMWHRVFFRPESIGMSVDHPVRPSWRAKLLASRPLRFPFLLRERAVAPLDFSGLLSSPERVIRHLLGAHHDGVQFVYDLQMLSVHPGKLEEALAQARAVVAGSDPRGEWLRDLTVYEGYHENLLAALERAVEGDYPMPPHQVNDPDISFLAYLTWCAKQPKTPQETIEALTAGRYSVAEGALAA
;
A
#
# COMPACT_ATOMS: atom_id res chain seq x y z
N MET A 1 14.76 20.04 17.00
CA MET A 1 13.33 20.10 16.64
C MET A 1 13.06 20.53 15.20
N MET A 2 13.40 21.75 14.74
CA MET A 2 13.17 22.13 13.32
C MET A 2 14.09 21.40 12.33
N LEU A 3 15.36 21.18 12.68
CA LEU A 3 16.32 20.46 11.83
C LEU A 3 15.95 18.98 11.64
N ASP A 4 15.49 18.31 12.70
CA ASP A 4 15.11 16.89 12.63
C ASP A 4 13.89 16.66 11.72
N ARG A 5 12.95 17.63 11.70
CA ARG A 5 11.76 17.59 10.83
C ARG A 5 12.12 17.83 9.37
N ALA A 6 13.15 18.65 9.08
CA ALA A 6 13.62 18.89 7.72
C ALA A 6 14.10 17.60 7.02
N LEU A 7 14.66 16.66 7.79
CA LEU A 7 15.09 15.35 7.27
C LEU A 7 13.92 14.48 6.77
N LEU A 8 12.69 14.75 7.20
CA LEU A 8 11.51 14.00 6.79
C LEU A 8 10.98 14.42 5.42
N TYR A 9 11.12 15.69 5.02
CA TYR A 9 10.51 16.20 3.78
C TYR A 9 10.97 15.49 2.51
N PRO A 10 12.27 15.12 2.35
CA PRO A 10 12.70 14.34 1.19
C PRO A 10 12.06 12.95 1.07
N ILE A 11 11.58 12.37 2.18
CA ILE A 11 11.07 11.01 2.25
C ILE A 11 9.53 11.00 2.31
N LEU A 12 8.96 11.79 3.21
CA LEU A 12 7.52 11.82 3.50
C LEU A 12 6.77 12.93 2.78
N PHE A 13 7.45 13.92 2.20
CA PHE A 13 6.89 15.08 1.50
C PHE A 13 6.00 16.02 2.33
N ARG A 14 5.04 15.50 3.11
CA ARG A 14 4.17 16.24 4.04
C ARG A 14 4.08 15.56 5.40
N PRO A 15 5.14 15.62 6.24
CA PRO A 15 5.17 14.98 7.55
C PRO A 15 4.04 15.44 8.48
N ASP A 16 3.56 16.67 8.36
CA ASP A 16 2.44 17.18 9.17
C ASP A 16 1.12 16.42 8.91
N VAL A 17 0.89 16.01 7.66
CA VAL A 17 -0.29 15.21 7.29
C VAL A 17 -0.15 13.78 7.82
N ILE A 18 1.05 13.22 7.76
CA ILE A 18 1.36 11.91 8.32
C ILE A 18 1.09 11.89 9.83
N ASP A 19 1.58 12.89 10.58
CA ASP A 19 1.33 13.02 12.01
C ASP A 19 -0.17 13.04 12.33
N ALA A 20 -0.96 13.81 11.59
CA ALA A 20 -2.41 13.89 11.77
C ALA A 20 -3.11 12.55 11.48
N ARG A 21 -2.62 11.77 10.51
CA ARG A 21 -3.15 10.42 10.19
C ARG A 21 -2.78 9.39 11.24
N LEU A 22 -1.54 9.43 11.74
CA LEU A 22 -1.11 8.58 12.84
C LEU A 22 -1.93 8.85 14.11
N GLU A 23 -2.30 10.10 14.37
CA GLU A 23 -3.23 10.44 15.46
C GLU A 23 -4.64 9.87 15.24
N GLN A 24 -5.15 9.83 14.00
CA GLN A 24 -6.42 9.16 13.70
C GLN A 24 -6.33 7.65 13.98
N ILE A 25 -5.24 7.01 13.55
CA ILE A 25 -4.98 5.59 13.79
C ILE A 25 -4.88 5.31 15.30
N ARG A 26 -4.21 6.19 16.06
CA ARG A 26 -4.12 6.12 17.52
C ARG A 26 -5.50 6.14 18.17
N ARG A 27 -6.37 7.07 17.77
CA ARG A 27 -7.74 7.18 18.29
C ARG A 27 -8.60 5.98 17.94
N ALA A 28 -8.37 5.37 16.78
CA ALA A 28 -9.05 4.17 16.34
C ALA A 28 -8.57 2.90 17.06
N GLY A 29 -7.44 2.94 17.79
CA GLY A 29 -6.93 1.81 18.56
C GLY A 29 -6.49 0.60 17.72
N LEU A 30 -6.14 0.83 16.45
CA LEU A 30 -5.88 -0.24 15.47
C LEU A 30 -4.57 -1.00 15.71
N VAL A 31 -3.61 -0.36 16.38
CA VAL A 31 -2.32 -0.95 16.76
C VAL A 31 -1.99 -0.55 18.19
N GLN A 32 -1.28 -1.41 18.90
CA GLN A 32 -0.84 -1.16 20.28
C GLN A 32 0.09 0.06 20.35
N ASP A 33 1.12 0.08 19.50
CA ASP A 33 2.10 1.15 19.43
C ASP A 33 2.00 1.84 18.07
N VAL A 34 1.65 3.12 18.09
CA VAL A 34 1.56 3.94 16.87
C VAL A 34 2.94 4.53 16.57
N PRO A 35 3.53 4.28 15.39
CA PRO A 35 4.83 4.84 15.03
C PRO A 35 4.77 6.36 14.97
N ASN A 36 5.93 7.02 15.10
CA ASN A 36 6.09 8.44 14.79
C ASN A 36 6.48 8.66 13.32
N ALA A 37 6.46 9.91 12.84
CA ALA A 37 6.84 10.20 11.45
C ALA A 37 8.26 9.75 11.08
N TRP A 38 9.22 9.80 12.01
CA TRP A 38 10.57 9.30 11.73
C TRP A 38 10.57 7.79 11.44
N GLN A 39 9.88 7.01 12.26
CA GLN A 39 9.70 5.58 12.07
C GLN A 39 8.96 5.24 10.77
N ILE A 40 7.93 6.02 10.39
CA ILE A 40 7.29 5.89 9.07
C ILE A 40 8.28 6.18 7.94
N SER A 41 9.18 7.15 8.10
CA SER A 41 10.21 7.43 7.09
C SER A 41 11.13 6.23 6.86
N LEU A 42 11.49 5.50 7.93
CA LEU A 42 12.24 4.24 7.83
C LEU A 42 11.43 3.15 7.10
N GLY A 43 10.12 3.07 7.35
CA GLY A 43 9.21 2.21 6.58
C GLY A 43 9.14 2.56 5.09
N VAL A 44 9.13 3.85 4.75
CA VAL A 44 9.19 4.30 3.35
C VAL A 44 10.52 3.91 2.70
N LEU A 45 11.64 4.04 3.41
CA LEU A 45 12.95 3.59 2.91
C LEU A 45 12.98 2.08 2.65
N ARG A 46 12.33 1.27 3.51
CA ARG A 46 12.15 -0.16 3.27
C ARG A 46 11.37 -0.42 1.97
N MET A 47 10.29 0.31 1.74
CA MET A 47 9.49 0.18 0.51
C MET A 47 10.29 0.60 -0.73
N TRP A 48 11.11 1.66 -0.65
CA TRP A 48 12.04 2.01 -1.72
C TRP A 48 13.02 0.88 -2.00
N HIS A 49 13.62 0.31 -0.95
CA HIS A 49 14.50 -0.85 -1.09
C HIS A 49 13.79 -2.02 -1.81
N ARG A 50 12.54 -2.34 -1.46
CA ARG A 50 11.75 -3.36 -2.18
C ARG A 50 11.57 -3.00 -3.66
N VAL A 51 11.24 -1.75 -4.00
CA VAL A 51 11.05 -1.31 -5.39
C VAL A 51 12.33 -1.47 -6.22
N PHE A 52 13.49 -1.14 -5.65
CA PHE A 52 14.76 -1.21 -6.38
C PHE A 52 15.34 -2.63 -6.47
N PHE A 53 15.17 -3.45 -5.42
CA PHE A 53 15.85 -4.75 -5.32
C PHE A 53 14.92 -5.97 -5.48
N ARG A 54 13.59 -5.77 -5.51
CA ARG A 54 12.58 -6.82 -5.74
C ARG A 54 11.46 -6.34 -6.69
N PRO A 55 11.79 -5.77 -7.87
CA PRO A 55 10.80 -5.16 -8.77
C PRO A 55 9.77 -6.15 -9.30
N GLU A 56 10.08 -7.45 -9.34
CA GLU A 56 9.19 -8.54 -9.73
C GLU A 56 7.97 -8.68 -8.82
N SER A 57 8.08 -8.23 -7.56
CA SER A 57 7.00 -8.30 -6.57
C SER A 57 5.91 -7.22 -6.73
N ILE A 58 5.99 -6.37 -7.77
CA ILE A 58 5.14 -5.18 -7.92
C ILE A 58 4.43 -5.16 -9.28
N GLY A 59 3.10 -5.25 -9.25
CA GLY A 59 2.23 -5.00 -10.40
C GLY A 59 2.34 -6.04 -11.52
N MET A 60 2.85 -7.24 -11.21
CA MET A 60 2.93 -8.39 -12.11
C MET A 60 2.18 -9.55 -11.45
N SER A 61 1.51 -10.38 -12.24
CA SER A 61 0.93 -11.63 -11.74
C SER A 61 1.75 -12.83 -12.18
N VAL A 62 1.92 -13.79 -11.27
CA VAL A 62 2.53 -15.10 -11.55
C VAL A 62 1.47 -16.14 -11.89
N ASP A 63 0.29 -16.03 -11.28
CA ASP A 63 -0.75 -17.06 -11.32
C ASP A 63 -1.83 -16.79 -12.38
N HIS A 64 -2.01 -15.53 -12.79
CA HIS A 64 -3.08 -15.14 -13.71
C HIS A 64 -2.55 -14.72 -15.08
N PRO A 65 -3.20 -15.17 -16.18
CA PRO A 65 -2.81 -14.76 -17.52
C PRO A 65 -3.18 -13.30 -17.79
N VAL A 66 -2.45 -12.68 -18.71
CA VAL A 66 -2.83 -11.38 -19.29
C VAL A 66 -4.15 -11.51 -20.06
N ARG A 67 -5.05 -10.53 -19.90
CA ARG A 67 -6.33 -10.48 -20.63
C ARG A 67 -6.11 -10.55 -22.15
N PRO A 68 -7.03 -11.17 -22.92
CA PRO A 68 -6.86 -11.37 -24.35
C PRO A 68 -7.01 -10.08 -25.16
N SER A 69 -7.52 -9.00 -24.55
CA SER A 69 -7.71 -7.70 -25.20
C SER A 69 -6.37 -7.12 -25.68
N TRP A 70 -6.41 -6.41 -26.81
CA TRP A 70 -5.20 -5.80 -27.36
C TRP A 70 -4.63 -4.71 -26.42
N ARG A 71 -5.50 -3.98 -25.69
CA ARG A 71 -5.09 -2.97 -24.72
C ARG A 71 -4.32 -3.60 -23.57
N ALA A 72 -4.84 -4.68 -22.98
CA ALA A 72 -4.16 -5.36 -21.87
C ALA A 72 -2.81 -5.94 -22.31
N LYS A 73 -2.73 -6.51 -23.52
CA LYS A 73 -1.45 -6.98 -24.10
C LYS A 73 -0.42 -5.87 -24.25
N LEU A 74 -0.84 -4.67 -24.68
CA LEU A 74 0.03 -3.49 -24.75
C LEU A 74 0.44 -3.02 -23.34
N LEU A 75 -0.51 -2.95 -22.42
CA LEU A 75 -0.34 -2.47 -21.05
C LEU A 75 0.36 -3.49 -20.13
N ALA A 76 0.56 -4.73 -20.57
CA ALA A 76 1.43 -5.69 -19.88
C ALA A 76 2.87 -5.15 -19.75
N SER A 77 3.30 -4.29 -20.68
CA SER A 77 4.54 -3.52 -20.56
C SER A 77 4.38 -2.39 -19.53
N ARG A 78 5.05 -2.51 -18.38
CA ARG A 78 5.00 -1.52 -17.29
C ARG A 78 5.33 -0.08 -17.73
N PRO A 79 6.37 0.18 -18.54
CA PRO A 79 6.65 1.54 -19.03
C PRO A 79 5.50 2.13 -19.85
N LEU A 80 4.81 1.30 -20.65
CA LEU A 80 3.66 1.74 -21.46
C LEU A 80 2.42 1.97 -20.60
N ARG A 81 2.24 1.20 -19.53
CA ARG A 81 1.13 1.32 -18.59
C ARG A 81 1.24 2.51 -17.64
N PHE A 82 2.46 2.86 -17.24
CA PHE A 82 2.71 3.86 -16.20
C PHE A 82 2.05 5.24 -16.44
N PRO A 83 2.10 5.85 -17.64
CA PRO A 83 1.41 7.11 -17.90
C PRO A 83 -0.09 7.06 -17.66
N PHE A 84 -0.73 5.92 -17.95
CA PHE A 84 -2.16 5.71 -17.73
C PHE A 84 -2.48 5.55 -16.25
N LEU A 85 -1.65 4.83 -15.49
CA LEU A 85 -1.78 4.74 -14.04
C LEU A 85 -1.68 6.11 -13.36
N LEU A 86 -0.77 6.98 -13.84
CA LEU A 86 -0.66 8.36 -13.36
C LEU A 86 -1.90 9.18 -13.70
N ARG A 87 -2.37 9.09 -14.95
CA ARG A 87 -3.57 9.79 -15.42
C ARG A 87 -4.80 9.39 -14.61
N GLU A 88 -4.96 8.10 -14.32
CA GLU A 88 -6.03 7.56 -13.48
C GLU A 88 -5.87 7.87 -11.99
N ARG A 89 -4.71 8.39 -11.60
CA ARG A 89 -4.31 8.53 -10.19
C ARG A 89 -4.38 7.19 -9.44
N ALA A 90 -4.20 6.10 -10.16
CA ALA A 90 -4.17 4.73 -9.65
C ALA A 90 -2.81 4.36 -9.05
N VAL A 91 -1.81 5.25 -9.08
CA VAL A 91 -0.55 5.09 -8.34
C VAL A 91 -0.17 6.42 -7.67
N ALA A 92 0.56 6.38 -6.56
CA ALA A 92 1.00 7.56 -5.81
C ALA A 92 2.53 7.62 -5.67
N PRO A 93 3.26 8.16 -6.65
CA PRO A 93 4.73 8.12 -6.67
C PRO A 93 5.43 8.82 -5.50
N LEU A 94 4.70 9.66 -4.75
CA LEU A 94 5.23 10.45 -3.62
C LEU A 94 4.69 9.97 -2.27
N ASP A 95 3.96 8.85 -2.24
CA ASP A 95 3.36 8.31 -1.03
C ASP A 95 3.48 6.79 -1.03
N PHE A 96 4.64 6.29 -0.63
CA PHE A 96 4.89 4.86 -0.53
C PHE A 96 4.17 4.24 0.68
N SER A 97 4.00 5.01 1.76
CA SER A 97 3.30 4.53 2.96
C SER A 97 1.79 4.37 2.79
N GLY A 98 1.20 5.06 1.80
CA GLY A 98 -0.24 5.22 1.63
C GLY A 98 -0.88 6.28 2.55
N LEU A 99 -0.19 6.74 3.60
CA LEU A 99 -0.74 7.63 4.61
C LEU A 99 -1.05 9.05 4.10
N LEU A 100 -0.49 9.49 2.96
CA LEU A 100 -0.89 10.77 2.34
C LEU A 100 -2.12 10.64 1.44
N SER A 101 -2.47 9.42 1.05
CA SER A 101 -3.56 9.15 0.14
C SER A 101 -4.90 9.35 0.82
N SER A 102 -5.83 10.01 0.11
CA SER A 102 -7.23 10.05 0.55
C SER A 102 -7.87 8.68 0.32
N PRO A 103 -8.93 8.30 1.06
CA PRO A 103 -9.63 7.05 0.81
C PRO A 103 -10.10 6.91 -0.64
N GLU A 104 -10.56 7.98 -1.29
CA GLU A 104 -10.95 7.97 -2.71
C GLU A 104 -9.77 7.70 -3.65
N ARG A 105 -8.56 8.06 -3.24
CA ARG A 105 -7.34 7.72 -3.98
C ARG A 105 -6.99 6.25 -3.80
N VAL A 106 -7.11 5.71 -2.59
CA VAL A 106 -6.91 4.28 -2.30
C VAL A 106 -7.92 3.41 -3.08
N ILE A 107 -9.19 3.82 -3.16
CA ILE A 107 -10.19 3.13 -3.98
C ILE A 107 -9.79 3.13 -5.46
N ARG A 108 -9.35 4.28 -6.01
CA ARG A 108 -8.85 4.34 -7.40
C ARG A 108 -7.62 3.47 -7.62
N HIS A 109 -6.74 3.38 -6.62
CA HIS A 109 -5.57 2.50 -6.67
C HIS A 109 -6.00 1.03 -6.76
N LEU A 110 -6.86 0.58 -5.85
CA LEU A 110 -7.43 -0.77 -5.86
C LEU A 110 -8.10 -1.12 -7.19
N LEU A 111 -8.89 -0.22 -7.76
CA LEU A 111 -9.60 -0.49 -9.02
C LEU A 111 -8.72 -0.40 -10.27
N GLY A 112 -7.62 0.34 -10.23
CA GLY A 112 -6.83 0.69 -11.42
C GLY A 112 -5.42 0.11 -11.46
N ALA A 113 -4.87 -0.37 -10.34
CA ALA A 113 -3.55 -0.97 -10.26
C ALA A 113 -3.68 -2.43 -9.81
N HIS A 114 -2.88 -3.30 -10.44
CA HIS A 114 -2.89 -4.71 -10.10
C HIS A 114 -2.09 -5.00 -8.83
N HIS A 115 -2.65 -5.87 -7.99
CA HIS A 115 -2.03 -6.45 -6.81
C HIS A 115 -2.01 -7.96 -6.98
N ASP A 116 -0.85 -8.57 -6.74
CA ASP A 116 -0.69 -10.02 -6.85
C ASP A 116 -1.03 -10.71 -5.52
N GLY A 117 -1.66 -11.87 -5.60
CA GLY A 117 -2.12 -12.60 -4.41
C GLY A 117 -2.96 -11.74 -3.46
N VAL A 118 -2.52 -11.62 -2.21
CA VAL A 118 -3.21 -10.88 -1.13
C VAL A 118 -2.66 -9.47 -0.90
N GLN A 119 -1.84 -8.94 -1.81
CA GLN A 119 -1.17 -7.64 -1.60
C GLN A 119 -2.14 -6.45 -1.46
N PHE A 120 -3.36 -6.53 -2.01
CA PHE A 120 -4.38 -5.50 -1.83
C PHE A 120 -4.88 -5.38 -0.37
N VAL A 121 -4.59 -6.36 0.51
CA VAL A 121 -5.01 -6.32 1.92
C VAL A 121 -4.47 -5.09 2.64
N TYR A 122 -3.27 -4.63 2.28
CA TYR A 122 -2.70 -3.38 2.79
C TYR A 122 -3.68 -2.21 2.61
N ASP A 123 -4.17 -2.01 1.38
CA ASP A 123 -5.09 -0.93 1.04
C ASP A 123 -6.48 -1.13 1.66
N LEU A 124 -6.96 -2.36 1.77
CA LEU A 124 -8.23 -2.67 2.44
C LEU A 124 -8.17 -2.29 3.94
N GLN A 125 -7.05 -2.60 4.61
CA GLN A 125 -6.81 -2.21 6.00
C GLN A 125 -6.65 -0.70 6.16
N MET A 126 -6.12 0.01 5.15
CA MET A 126 -6.11 1.48 5.18
C MET A 126 -7.53 2.06 5.05
N LEU A 127 -8.38 1.47 4.20
CA LEU A 127 -9.76 1.92 4.05
C LEU A 127 -10.61 1.69 5.29
N SER A 128 -10.32 0.65 6.08
CA SER A 128 -11.08 0.33 7.30
C SER A 128 -11.01 1.41 8.37
N VAL A 129 -9.98 2.26 8.34
CA VAL A 129 -9.84 3.43 9.22
C VAL A 129 -10.88 4.52 8.91
N HIS A 130 -11.48 4.47 7.72
CA HIS A 130 -12.44 5.46 7.24
C HIS A 130 -13.85 4.86 7.15
N PRO A 131 -14.79 5.28 8.01
CA PRO A 131 -16.14 4.75 8.02
C PRO A 131 -16.81 4.83 6.63
N GLY A 132 -17.41 3.73 6.19
CA GLY A 132 -18.15 3.63 4.92
C GLY A 132 -17.29 3.45 3.66
N LYS A 133 -15.95 3.51 3.78
CA LYS A 133 -15.07 3.50 2.59
C LYS A 133 -14.79 2.11 2.04
N LEU A 134 -14.89 1.06 2.85
CA LEU A 134 -14.86 -0.32 2.35
C LEU A 134 -16.13 -0.64 1.56
N GLU A 135 -17.28 -0.18 2.02
CA GLU A 135 -18.57 -0.35 1.37
C GLU A 135 -18.63 0.43 0.05
N GLU A 136 -18.07 1.64 0.02
CA GLU A 136 -17.90 2.41 -1.21
C GLU A 136 -17.02 1.67 -2.23
N ALA A 137 -15.88 1.14 -1.78
CA ALA A 137 -14.99 0.35 -2.62
C ALA A 137 -15.68 -0.91 -3.16
N LEU A 138 -16.41 -1.62 -2.28
CA LEU A 138 -17.19 -2.80 -2.62
C LEU A 138 -18.24 -2.50 -3.71
N ALA A 139 -18.99 -1.42 -3.55
CA ALA A 139 -20.00 -1.00 -4.53
C ALA A 139 -19.36 -0.72 -5.91
N GLN A 140 -18.21 -0.05 -5.95
CA GLN A 140 -17.51 0.24 -7.20
C GLN A 140 -16.92 -1.02 -7.84
N ALA A 141 -16.26 -1.90 -7.06
CA ALA A 141 -15.74 -3.16 -7.56
C ALA A 141 -16.87 -4.04 -8.15
N ARG A 142 -18.02 -4.09 -7.47
CA ARG A 142 -19.22 -4.79 -7.96
C ARG A 142 -19.71 -4.21 -9.28
N ALA A 143 -19.74 -2.88 -9.43
CA ALA A 143 -20.15 -2.25 -10.69
C ALA A 143 -19.21 -2.58 -11.85
N VAL A 144 -17.90 -2.69 -11.59
CA VAL A 144 -16.91 -3.11 -12.60
C VAL A 144 -17.12 -4.57 -13.00
N VAL A 145 -17.28 -5.48 -12.03
CA VAL A 145 -17.51 -6.91 -12.31
C VAL A 145 -18.83 -7.16 -13.03
N ALA A 146 -19.89 -6.44 -12.64
CA ALA A 146 -21.20 -6.54 -13.27
C ALA A 146 -21.28 -5.88 -14.67
N GLY A 147 -20.23 -5.18 -15.11
CA GLY A 147 -20.21 -4.46 -16.39
C GLY A 147 -21.12 -3.23 -16.43
N SER A 148 -21.62 -2.76 -15.29
CA SER A 148 -22.46 -1.56 -15.19
C SER A 148 -21.64 -0.26 -15.06
N ASP A 149 -20.37 -0.36 -14.70
CA ASP A 149 -19.46 0.78 -14.71
C ASP A 149 -19.02 1.12 -16.15
N PRO A 150 -19.27 2.34 -16.66
CA PRO A 150 -18.89 2.73 -18.02
C PRO A 150 -17.37 2.68 -18.28
N ARG A 151 -16.56 2.67 -17.22
CA ARG A 151 -15.10 2.56 -17.25
C ARG A 151 -14.62 1.14 -16.96
N GLY A 152 -15.51 0.19 -16.68
CA GLY A 152 -15.16 -1.18 -16.25
C GLY A 152 -14.15 -1.85 -17.17
N GLU A 153 -14.42 -1.90 -18.47
CA GLU A 153 -13.49 -2.51 -19.44
C GLU A 153 -12.12 -1.84 -19.48
N TRP A 154 -12.07 -0.52 -19.31
CA TRP A 154 -10.80 0.20 -19.25
C TRP A 154 -10.02 -0.15 -17.98
N LEU A 155 -10.68 -0.18 -16.82
CA LEU A 155 -10.06 -0.53 -15.55
C LEU A 155 -9.53 -1.97 -15.58
N ARG A 156 -10.31 -2.91 -16.12
CA ARG A 156 -9.89 -4.31 -16.29
C ARG A 156 -8.66 -4.45 -17.19
N ASP A 157 -8.63 -3.73 -18.31
CA ASP A 157 -7.46 -3.74 -19.20
C ASP A 157 -6.25 -3.05 -18.57
N LEU A 158 -6.45 -2.02 -17.75
CA LEU A 158 -5.40 -1.31 -17.03
C LEU A 158 -4.76 -2.20 -15.95
N THR A 159 -5.55 -3.03 -15.28
CA THR A 159 -5.05 -4.04 -14.33
C THR A 159 -4.41 -5.24 -15.02
N VAL A 160 -4.52 -5.35 -16.35
CA VAL A 160 -3.83 -6.31 -17.24
C VAL A 160 -4.25 -7.77 -17.10
N TYR A 161 -4.44 -8.28 -15.89
CA TYR A 161 -4.60 -9.71 -15.60
C TYR A 161 -6.07 -10.13 -15.47
N GLU A 162 -6.38 -11.34 -15.90
CA GLU A 162 -7.72 -11.91 -15.74
C GLU A 162 -8.08 -12.16 -14.27
N GLY A 163 -9.36 -12.06 -13.95
CA GLY A 163 -9.88 -12.37 -12.62
C GLY A 163 -9.55 -11.34 -11.52
N TYR A 164 -8.80 -10.29 -11.82
CA TYR A 164 -8.35 -9.33 -10.80
C TYR A 164 -9.52 -8.66 -10.06
N HIS A 165 -10.49 -8.10 -10.78
CA HIS A 165 -11.62 -7.40 -10.16
C HIS A 165 -12.58 -8.36 -9.45
N GLU A 166 -12.70 -9.61 -9.91
CA GLU A 166 -13.44 -10.66 -9.23
C GLU A 166 -12.78 -11.03 -7.89
N ASN A 167 -11.46 -11.21 -7.88
CA ASN A 167 -10.69 -11.48 -6.66
C ASN A 167 -10.77 -10.30 -5.68
N LEU A 168 -10.65 -9.07 -6.18
CA LEU A 168 -10.81 -7.86 -5.38
C LEU A 168 -12.22 -7.74 -4.80
N LEU A 169 -13.26 -8.04 -5.59
CA LEU A 169 -14.65 -8.02 -5.13
C LEU A 169 -14.85 -9.02 -3.98
N ALA A 170 -14.41 -10.27 -4.15
CA ALA A 170 -14.51 -11.29 -3.11
C ALA A 170 -13.75 -10.90 -1.84
N ALA A 171 -12.59 -10.25 -1.96
CA ALA A 171 -11.84 -9.74 -0.82
C ALA A 171 -12.55 -8.58 -0.12
N LEU A 172 -13.15 -7.66 -0.87
CA LEU A 172 -13.93 -6.54 -0.33
C LEU A 172 -15.17 -7.01 0.42
N GLU A 173 -15.85 -8.04 -0.08
CA GLU A 173 -17.02 -8.65 0.59
C GLU A 173 -16.67 -9.20 1.97
N ARG A 174 -15.47 -9.78 2.14
CA ARG A 174 -14.99 -10.21 3.45
C ARG A 174 -14.49 -9.05 4.30
N ALA A 175 -13.82 -8.08 3.70
CA ALA A 175 -13.26 -6.93 4.41
C ALA A 175 -14.33 -6.05 5.06
N VAL A 176 -15.51 -5.89 4.44
CA VAL A 176 -16.64 -5.16 5.08
C VAL A 176 -17.18 -5.88 6.32
N GLU A 177 -16.95 -7.19 6.44
CA GLU A 177 -17.27 -7.98 7.63
C GLU A 177 -16.11 -7.99 8.65
N GLY A 178 -15.02 -7.26 8.38
CA GLY A 178 -13.82 -7.19 9.21
C GLY A 178 -12.84 -8.35 9.01
N ASP A 179 -13.02 -9.16 7.96
CA ASP A 179 -12.19 -10.31 7.66
C ASP A 179 -11.23 -10.03 6.49
N TYR A 180 -9.93 -10.10 6.77
CA TYR A 180 -8.84 -9.86 5.83
C TYR A 180 -8.06 -11.15 5.59
N PRO A 181 -8.48 -12.01 4.65
CA PRO A 181 -7.84 -13.29 4.44
C PRO A 181 -6.38 -13.14 4.02
N MET A 182 -5.49 -13.65 4.85
CA MET A 182 -4.07 -13.78 4.57
C MET A 182 -3.59 -15.17 5.01
N PRO A 183 -2.69 -15.81 4.24
CA PRO A 183 -1.97 -16.98 4.73
C PRO A 183 -1.28 -16.68 6.08
N PRO A 184 -1.26 -17.63 7.04
CA PRO A 184 -0.70 -17.39 8.37
C PRO A 184 0.74 -16.84 8.38
N HIS A 185 1.56 -17.24 7.39
CA HIS A 185 2.94 -16.78 7.27
C HIS A 185 3.09 -15.34 6.76
N GLN A 186 2.03 -14.72 6.24
CA GLN A 186 2.02 -13.34 5.73
C GLN A 186 1.34 -12.34 6.67
N VAL A 187 0.65 -12.80 7.72
CA VAL A 187 -0.10 -11.93 8.65
C VAL A 187 0.78 -10.84 9.28
N ASN A 188 2.05 -11.16 9.56
CA ASN A 188 3.02 -10.24 10.15
C ASN A 188 3.99 -9.64 9.12
N ASP A 189 3.73 -9.82 7.83
CA ASP A 189 4.60 -9.28 6.77
C ASP A 189 4.28 -7.78 6.55
N PRO A 190 5.23 -6.86 6.84
CA PRO A 190 5.02 -5.43 6.65
C PRO A 190 4.90 -5.00 5.18
N ASP A 191 5.20 -5.90 4.24
CA ASP A 191 5.08 -5.65 2.81
C ASP A 191 3.69 -6.08 2.25
N ILE A 192 2.85 -6.72 3.08
CA ILE A 192 1.51 -7.24 2.74
C ILE A 192 0.39 -6.62 3.59
N SER A 193 0.60 -6.47 4.90
CA SER A 193 -0.40 -5.92 5.82
C SER A 193 -0.04 -4.52 6.29
N PHE A 194 -0.99 -3.59 6.22
CA PHE A 194 -0.83 -2.23 6.73
C PHE A 194 -0.64 -2.21 8.25
N LEU A 195 -1.38 -3.06 8.98
CA LEU A 195 -1.23 -3.18 10.43
C LEU A 195 0.14 -3.77 10.81
N ALA A 196 0.63 -4.76 10.05
CA ALA A 196 1.98 -5.28 10.22
C ALA A 196 3.04 -4.23 9.88
N TYR A 197 2.84 -3.42 8.84
CA TYR A 197 3.71 -2.29 8.50
C TYR A 197 3.81 -1.27 9.62
N LEU A 198 2.68 -0.85 10.19
CA LEU A 198 2.66 0.09 11.32
C LEU A 198 3.37 -0.50 12.54
N THR A 199 3.12 -1.78 12.83
CA THR A 199 3.76 -2.50 13.94
C THR A 199 5.27 -2.63 13.73
N TRP A 200 5.71 -2.91 12.50
CA TRP A 200 7.13 -2.95 12.14
C TRP A 200 7.76 -1.57 12.29
N CYS A 201 7.10 -0.51 11.80
CA CYS A 201 7.58 0.87 11.95
C CYS A 201 7.75 1.25 13.42
N ALA A 202 6.78 0.90 14.28
CA ALA A 202 6.79 1.24 15.69
C ALA A 202 7.98 0.62 16.46
N LYS A 203 8.57 -0.46 15.94
CA LYS A 203 9.76 -1.12 16.49
C LYS A 203 11.08 -0.50 16.03
N GLN A 204 11.06 0.43 15.08
CA GLN A 204 12.27 1.06 14.56
C GLN A 204 12.78 2.16 15.52
N PRO A 205 14.05 2.58 15.38
CA PRO A 205 14.57 3.74 16.12
C PRO A 205 13.65 4.96 16.00
N LYS A 206 13.44 5.69 17.10
CA LYS A 206 12.46 6.78 17.17
C LYS A 206 13.00 8.11 16.66
N THR A 207 14.32 8.23 16.55
CA THR A 207 15.01 9.46 16.17
C THR A 207 16.15 9.19 15.18
N PRO A 208 16.60 10.22 14.41
CA PRO A 208 17.76 10.08 13.52
C PRO A 208 19.03 9.63 14.27
N GLN A 209 19.24 10.15 15.47
CA GLN A 209 20.37 9.81 16.33
C GLN A 209 20.36 8.30 16.66
N GLU A 210 19.22 7.79 17.14
CA GLU A 210 19.08 6.36 17.43
C GLU A 210 19.26 5.49 16.18
N THR A 211 18.82 5.95 15.00
CA THR A 211 19.04 5.24 13.73
C THR A 211 20.53 5.14 13.38
N ILE A 212 21.29 6.23 13.53
CA ILE A 212 22.74 6.26 13.25
C ILE A 212 23.48 5.34 14.23
N GLU A 213 23.12 5.39 15.51
CA GLU A 213 23.69 4.51 16.54
C GLU A 213 23.40 3.03 16.24
N ALA A 214 22.16 2.70 15.86
CA ALA A 214 21.79 1.33 15.50
C ALA A 214 22.51 0.85 14.23
N LEU A 215 22.61 1.69 13.19
CA LEU A 215 23.35 1.41 11.96
C LEU A 215 24.83 1.12 12.24
N THR A 216 25.48 2.00 13.00
CA THR A 216 26.92 1.89 13.32
C THR A 216 27.21 0.65 14.16
N ALA A 217 26.28 0.28 15.04
CA ALA A 217 26.35 -0.93 15.85
C ALA A 217 25.96 -2.21 15.10
N GLY A 218 25.58 -2.13 13.81
CA GLY A 218 25.12 -3.28 13.04
C GLY A 218 23.78 -3.86 13.51
N ARG A 219 22.98 -3.08 14.27
CA ARG A 219 21.67 -3.48 14.83
C ARG A 219 20.49 -2.98 14.00
N TYR A 220 20.75 -2.41 12.82
CA TYR A 220 19.72 -1.96 11.90
C TYR A 220 20.19 -2.10 10.45
N SER A 221 19.32 -2.59 9.58
CA SER A 221 19.48 -2.48 8.12
C SER A 221 18.16 -1.98 7.51
N VAL A 222 18.20 -1.31 6.35
CA VAL A 222 16.96 -0.86 5.68
C VAL A 222 16.09 -2.05 5.26
N ALA A 223 16.72 -3.17 4.90
CA ALA A 223 16.03 -4.36 4.42
C ALA A 223 15.32 -5.14 5.55
N GLU A 224 15.90 -5.19 6.75
CA GLU A 224 15.41 -6.02 7.86
C GLU A 224 14.78 -5.18 8.98
N GLY A 225 15.16 -3.92 9.09
CA GLY A 225 14.82 -3.02 10.19
C GLY A 225 15.75 -3.21 11.38
N ALA A 226 15.26 -2.85 12.57
CA ALA A 226 15.93 -3.10 13.83
C ALA A 226 16.09 -4.61 14.06
N LEU A 227 17.34 -5.04 14.23
CA LEU A 227 17.70 -6.42 14.53
C LEU A 227 17.65 -6.63 16.03
N ALA A 228 17.19 -7.81 16.47
CA ALA A 228 17.24 -8.17 17.88
C ALA A 228 18.70 -8.10 18.36
N ALA A 229 18.91 -7.41 19.48
CA ALA A 229 20.20 -7.31 20.14
C ALA A 229 20.60 -8.63 20.81
#